data_AF-A0A164WA04-F1
#
_entry.id   AF-A0A164WA04-F1
#
_cell.length_a   1.000
_cell.length_b   1.000
_cell.length_c   1.000
_cell.angle_alpha   90.00
_cell.angle_beta   90.00
_cell.angle_gamma   90.00
#
_symmetry.space_group_name_H-M   'P 1'
#
loop_
_entity.id
_entity.type
_entity.pdbx_description
1 polymer ?
#
loop_
_entity_poly.entity_id
_entity_poly.type
_entity_poly.pdbx_seq_one_letter_code
_entity_poly.pdbx_strand_id
1 'polypeptide(L)'
;MAPDSARDELLGTLLSMGVECLGNTKVSDAELSDRLSKALDCSQLLSPSSVSGSSLLNLDPASLSPWDDQPLRKKLGPETPQESLESLCRSPGPCQYEDAFKTLRETIAFMSDVWESEAKMVVVEDEAKSAQIVIRVHDVVKLNSNTPVVVVLYKHVLLDQDTPAGQERSDHEIVSALISKQSSLRYRASLQEQRLLLRLLDLNSPRLSPSYRPRRRACEGHHERSFLLPLHPLSIGDVNHLSREPGCPRCGDRNAKTCTFCDYGQYCSPGAICQSGEKAPHKLFCRPVAFGTWQIFTFHQLPVLGLSYLSVSALTAIDDEAIPFDDYFKPTTQEPPSNIYSDRPFMARIEGNSVSVRVYDRLITCDFYMFRDQDAKSYMDLCKATGMGWQGMWCYRWVKRVSDWQLAICVDVLPEMDPSW
;
A
#
# COMPACT_ATOMS: atom_id res chain seq x y z
N MET A 1 -4.32 -8.84 19.03
CA MET A 1 -5.74 -9.15 19.29
C MET A 1 -6.33 -9.61 17.98
N ALA A 2 -6.95 -10.79 17.92
CA ALA A 2 -7.58 -11.24 16.68
C ALA A 2 -8.73 -10.26 16.33
N PRO A 3 -8.90 -9.85 15.07
CA PRO A 3 -10.01 -9.00 14.67
C PRO A 3 -11.33 -9.69 15.01
N ASP A 4 -12.17 -9.02 15.81
CA ASP A 4 -13.43 -9.56 16.33
C ASP A 4 -14.55 -9.61 15.27
N SER A 5 -14.30 -9.13 14.03
CA SER A 5 -15.26 -9.19 12.92
C SER A 5 -14.60 -9.17 11.52
N ALA A 6 -15.30 -9.70 10.50
CA ALA A 6 -14.86 -9.65 9.10
C ALA A 6 -14.63 -8.21 8.59
N ARG A 7 -15.29 -7.23 9.19
CA ARG A 7 -15.07 -5.81 8.89
C ARG A 7 -13.72 -5.32 9.40
N ASP A 8 -13.33 -5.72 10.61
CA ASP A 8 -12.04 -5.35 11.20
C ASP A 8 -10.88 -5.94 10.40
N GLU A 9 -11.04 -7.14 9.85
CA GLU A 9 -10.07 -7.72 8.91
C GLU A 9 -9.92 -6.88 7.63
N LEU A 10 -11.03 -6.42 7.03
CA LEU A 10 -10.97 -5.55 5.84
C LEU A 10 -10.27 -4.22 6.15
N LEU A 11 -10.61 -3.60 7.27
CA LEU A 11 -9.99 -2.35 7.72
C LEU A 11 -8.51 -2.53 8.01
N GLY A 12 -8.13 -3.60 8.73
CA GLY A 12 -6.74 -3.93 9.02
C GLY A 12 -5.93 -4.18 7.75
N THR A 13 -6.50 -4.87 6.77
CA THR A 13 -5.86 -5.12 5.48
C THR A 13 -5.68 -3.84 4.67
N LEU A 14 -6.71 -3.01 4.56
CA LEU A 14 -6.62 -1.72 3.87
C LEU A 14 -5.56 -0.83 4.53
N LEU A 15 -5.53 -0.81 5.86
CA LEU A 15 -4.52 -0.07 6.62
C LEU A 15 -3.10 -0.60 6.36
N SER A 16 -2.91 -1.91 6.24
CA SER A 16 -1.59 -2.50 5.93
C SER A 16 -1.11 -2.16 4.51
N MET A 17 -2.04 -1.88 3.60
CA MET A 17 -1.75 -1.30 2.28
C MET A 17 -1.57 0.24 2.30
N GLY A 18 -1.64 0.88 3.47
CA GLY A 18 -1.56 2.33 3.64
C GLY A 18 -2.88 3.08 3.41
N VAL A 19 -3.98 2.38 3.11
CA VAL A 19 -5.30 2.98 2.85
C VAL A 19 -6.04 3.20 4.15
N GLU A 20 -6.03 4.43 4.64
CA GLU A 20 -6.82 4.82 5.80
C GLU A 20 -8.32 4.86 5.48
N CYS A 21 -9.10 4.18 6.30
CA CYS A 21 -10.54 4.35 6.41
C CYS A 21 -10.80 4.85 7.83
N LEU A 22 -11.43 6.02 8.00
CA LEU A 22 -11.64 6.56 9.35
C LEU A 22 -12.49 5.55 10.14
N GLY A 23 -12.06 5.15 11.34
CA GLY A 23 -12.67 4.05 12.11
C GLY A 23 -14.14 4.23 12.50
N ASN A 24 -14.71 5.43 12.31
CA ASN A 24 -16.11 5.77 12.59
C ASN A 24 -17.02 5.78 11.36
N THR A 25 -16.55 5.25 10.23
CA THR A 25 -17.22 5.49 8.95
C THR A 25 -18.36 4.52 8.73
N LYS A 26 -19.51 5.07 8.29
CA LYS A 26 -20.65 4.30 7.78
C LYS A 26 -20.39 3.68 6.40
N VAL A 27 -19.14 3.58 5.97
CA VAL A 27 -18.75 2.93 4.73
C VAL A 27 -19.20 1.48 4.83
N SER A 28 -20.05 1.06 3.90
CA SER A 28 -20.60 -0.30 3.91
C SER A 28 -19.49 -1.34 3.72
N ASP A 29 -19.68 -2.57 4.22
CA ASP A 29 -18.72 -3.66 4.00
C ASP A 29 -18.50 -3.93 2.51
N ALA A 30 -19.52 -3.72 1.67
CA ALA A 30 -19.42 -3.81 0.22
C ALA A 30 -18.48 -2.75 -0.37
N GLU A 31 -18.49 -1.52 0.16
CA GLU A 31 -17.63 -0.43 -0.29
C GLU A 31 -16.19 -0.59 0.22
N LEU A 32 -15.99 -1.11 1.45
CA LEU A 32 -14.65 -1.50 1.92
C LEU A 32 -14.08 -2.65 1.08
N SER A 33 -14.92 -3.62 0.74
CA SER A 33 -14.57 -4.72 -0.14
C SER A 33 -14.16 -4.20 -1.53
N ASP A 34 -14.98 -3.36 -2.17
CA ASP A 34 -14.64 -2.72 -3.46
C ASP A 34 -13.33 -1.92 -3.38
N ARG A 35 -13.12 -1.16 -2.30
CA ARG A 35 -11.89 -0.41 -2.06
C ARG A 35 -10.66 -1.32 -1.96
N LEU A 36 -10.78 -2.45 -1.28
CA LEU A 36 -9.70 -3.45 -1.20
C LEU A 36 -9.42 -4.08 -2.57
N SER A 37 -10.45 -4.39 -3.36
CA SER A 37 -10.25 -4.88 -4.73
C SER A 37 -9.51 -3.86 -5.60
N LYS A 38 -9.86 -2.58 -5.50
CA LYS A 38 -9.15 -1.50 -6.21
C LYS A 38 -7.72 -1.33 -5.73
N ALA A 39 -7.48 -1.44 -4.42
CA ALA A 39 -6.13 -1.42 -3.86
C ALA A 39 -5.28 -2.56 -4.43
N LEU A 40 -5.81 -3.80 -4.45
CA LEU A 40 -5.12 -4.94 -5.06
C LEU A 40 -4.90 -4.78 -6.57
N ASP A 41 -5.76 -4.03 -7.26
CA ASP A 41 -5.58 -3.76 -8.68
C ASP A 41 -4.47 -2.72 -8.92
N CYS A 42 -4.47 -1.62 -8.16
CA CYS A 42 -3.43 -0.60 -8.20
C CYS A 42 -2.05 -1.19 -7.85
N SER A 43 -1.96 -2.11 -6.89
CA SER A 43 -0.68 -2.72 -6.52
C SER A 43 -0.08 -3.63 -7.60
N GLN A 44 -0.88 -4.11 -8.55
CA GLN A 44 -0.42 -4.89 -9.70
C GLN A 44 0.07 -4.00 -10.87
N LEU A 45 -0.20 -2.69 -10.80
CA LEU A 45 -0.01 -1.74 -11.88
C LEU A 45 0.83 -0.57 -11.35
N LEU A 46 2.15 -0.70 -11.41
CA LEU A 46 3.10 0.32 -10.91
C LEU A 46 2.83 1.74 -11.40
N SER A 47 2.21 1.93 -12.56
CA SER A 47 1.77 3.23 -13.04
C SER A 47 0.73 3.11 -14.17
N PRO A 48 -0.22 4.06 -14.28
CA PRO A 48 -1.12 4.17 -15.43
C PRO A 48 -0.42 4.29 -16.79
N SER A 49 0.87 4.64 -16.78
CA SER A 49 1.70 4.92 -17.97
C SER A 49 2.41 3.70 -18.55
N SER A 50 2.64 2.61 -17.80
CA SER A 50 3.41 1.45 -18.26
C SER A 50 2.54 0.29 -18.76
N VAL A 51 1.28 0.23 -18.30
CA VAL A 51 0.26 -0.67 -18.82
C VAL A 51 -0.99 0.17 -19.01
N SER A 52 -1.26 0.61 -20.24
CA SER A 52 -2.59 1.13 -20.56
C SER A 52 -3.59 0.06 -20.11
N GLY A 53 -4.52 0.40 -19.21
CA GLY A 53 -5.44 -0.56 -18.57
C GLY A 53 -6.22 -1.46 -19.54
N SER A 54 -6.18 -1.16 -20.85
CA SER A 54 -6.64 -2.04 -21.93
C SER A 54 -5.82 -3.32 -22.11
N SER A 55 -4.52 -3.34 -21.81
CA SER A 55 -3.63 -4.48 -22.13
C SER A 55 -3.82 -5.69 -21.23
N LEU A 56 -4.38 -5.51 -20.02
CA LEU A 56 -4.75 -6.64 -19.16
C LEU A 56 -6.16 -7.17 -19.44
N LEU A 57 -7.01 -6.41 -20.13
CA LEU A 57 -8.34 -6.88 -20.52
C LEU A 57 -8.21 -7.89 -21.67
N ASN A 58 -8.60 -9.14 -21.43
CA ASN A 58 -8.44 -10.26 -22.36
C ASN A 58 -6.98 -10.67 -22.62
N LEU A 59 -6.17 -10.72 -21.57
CA LEU A 59 -4.81 -11.27 -21.61
C LEU A 59 -4.83 -12.70 -22.20
N ASP A 60 -4.11 -12.93 -23.30
CA ASP A 60 -3.91 -14.27 -23.86
C ASP A 60 -2.45 -14.72 -23.67
N PRO A 61 -2.15 -15.50 -22.62
CA PRO A 61 -0.79 -15.95 -22.36
C PRO A 61 -0.16 -16.74 -23.50
N ALA A 62 -0.96 -17.44 -24.32
CA ALA A 62 -0.45 -18.21 -25.45
C ALA A 62 0.14 -17.34 -26.58
N SER A 63 -0.21 -16.05 -26.60
CA SER A 63 0.32 -15.07 -27.56
C SER A 63 1.61 -14.39 -27.09
N LEU A 64 1.99 -14.57 -25.83
CA LEU A 64 3.15 -13.93 -25.21
C LEU A 64 4.39 -14.83 -25.29
N SER A 65 5.56 -14.19 -25.28
CA SER A 65 6.83 -14.92 -25.23
C SER A 65 7.09 -15.48 -23.82
N PRO A 66 7.72 -16.66 -23.69
CA PRO A 66 8.18 -17.17 -22.41
C PRO A 66 9.11 -16.20 -21.68
N TRP A 67 9.08 -16.22 -20.36
CA TRP A 67 10.01 -15.48 -19.53
C TRP A 67 11.38 -16.17 -19.50
N ASP A 68 12.41 -15.48 -19.95
CA ASP A 68 13.80 -15.97 -20.02
C ASP A 68 14.79 -15.09 -19.24
N ASP A 69 14.34 -13.98 -18.65
CA ASP A 69 15.19 -13.09 -17.85
C ASP A 69 15.35 -13.64 -16.43
N GLN A 70 16.56 -13.62 -15.88
CA GLN A 70 16.83 -14.14 -14.53
C GLN A 70 17.53 -13.07 -13.67
N PRO A 71 17.28 -13.01 -12.34
CA PRO A 71 16.43 -13.92 -11.55
C PRO A 71 14.95 -13.52 -11.52
N LEU A 72 14.03 -14.49 -11.75
CA LEU A 72 12.58 -14.27 -11.73
C LEU A 72 12.07 -13.78 -10.35
N ARG A 73 12.68 -14.26 -9.25
CA ARG A 73 12.29 -13.90 -7.89
C ARG A 73 12.30 -12.39 -7.63
N LYS A 74 13.33 -11.69 -8.11
CA LYS A 74 13.46 -10.23 -7.95
C LYS A 74 12.34 -9.47 -8.64
N LYS A 75 11.89 -9.99 -9.79
CA LYS A 75 10.82 -9.39 -10.58
C LYS A 75 9.44 -9.63 -9.98
N LEU A 76 9.21 -10.79 -9.34
CA LEU A 76 7.93 -11.13 -8.70
C LEU A 76 7.77 -10.55 -7.29
N GLY A 77 8.87 -10.36 -6.56
CA GLY A 77 8.90 -9.76 -5.22
C GLY A 77 9.87 -8.58 -5.15
N PRO A 78 9.58 -7.46 -5.82
CA PRO A 78 10.42 -6.28 -5.75
C PRO A 78 10.39 -5.74 -4.32
N GLU A 79 11.54 -5.70 -3.65
CA GLU A 79 11.66 -5.15 -2.30
C GLU A 79 11.58 -3.62 -2.35
N THR A 80 10.96 -3.02 -1.34
CA THR A 80 11.11 -1.57 -1.13
C THR A 80 12.47 -1.31 -0.46
N PRO A 81 13.05 -0.10 -0.59
CA PRO A 81 14.31 0.18 0.09
C PRO A 81 14.17 0.12 1.62
N GLN A 82 12.96 0.32 2.16
CA GLN A 82 12.67 0.12 3.57
C GLN A 82 12.72 -1.36 3.94
N GLU A 83 12.15 -2.25 3.12
CA GLU A 83 12.21 -3.70 3.35
C GLU A 83 13.63 -4.23 3.28
N SER A 84 14.42 -3.74 2.31
CA SER A 84 15.84 -4.09 2.21
C SER A 84 16.62 -3.60 3.44
N LEU A 85 16.33 -2.39 3.95
CA LEU A 85 16.94 -1.86 5.17
C LEU A 85 16.52 -2.63 6.43
N GLU A 86 15.23 -2.96 6.56
CA GLU A 86 14.70 -3.80 7.65
C GLU A 86 15.35 -5.19 7.64
N SER A 87 15.54 -5.78 6.46
CA SER A 87 16.21 -7.07 6.28
C SER A 87 17.66 -7.03 6.76
N LEU A 88 18.40 -5.96 6.44
CA LEU A 88 19.78 -5.75 6.89
C LEU A 88 19.89 -5.53 8.41
N CYS A 89 18.87 -4.96 9.04
CA CYS A 89 18.85 -4.67 10.47
C CYS A 89 18.21 -5.78 11.33
N ARG A 90 17.61 -6.81 10.74
CA ARG A 90 16.99 -7.92 11.49
C ARG A 90 18.03 -8.93 11.97
N SER A 91 18.03 -9.20 13.28
CA SER A 91 18.61 -10.41 13.85
C SER A 91 17.80 -11.64 13.40
N PRO A 92 18.42 -12.80 13.12
CA PRO A 92 17.69 -14.01 12.77
C PRO A 92 16.79 -14.44 13.93
N GLY A 93 15.49 -14.22 13.77
CA GLY A 93 14.44 -14.56 14.71
C GLY A 93 13.14 -14.82 13.96
N PRO A 94 12.16 -15.50 14.59
CA PRO A 94 10.92 -15.88 13.92
C PRO A 94 10.15 -14.63 13.46
N CYS A 95 9.77 -14.59 12.18
CA CYS A 95 8.93 -13.55 11.62
C CYS A 95 7.62 -13.45 12.42
N GLN A 96 7.43 -12.35 13.12
CA GLN A 96 6.14 -12.00 13.70
C GLN A 96 5.27 -11.49 12.54
N TYR A 97 4.24 -12.26 12.19
CA TYR A 97 3.24 -11.89 11.19
C TYR A 97 2.47 -10.65 11.67
N GLU A 98 2.70 -9.49 11.07
CA GLU A 98 1.90 -8.27 11.35
C GLU A 98 1.33 -7.59 10.09
N ASP A 99 1.74 -7.96 8.87
CA ASP A 99 1.21 -7.37 7.62
C ASP A 99 0.89 -8.44 6.56
N ALA A 100 -0.40 -8.70 6.35
CA ALA A 100 -0.89 -9.70 5.39
C ALA A 100 -0.63 -9.33 3.92
N PHE A 101 -0.49 -8.03 3.59
CA PHE A 101 -0.15 -7.61 2.23
C PHE A 101 1.34 -7.82 1.94
N LYS A 102 2.21 -7.54 2.91
CA LYS A 102 3.64 -7.86 2.81
C LYS A 102 3.88 -9.36 2.64
N THR A 103 3.22 -10.21 3.42
CA THR A 103 3.36 -11.66 3.27
C THR A 103 2.76 -12.18 1.96
N LEU A 104 1.68 -11.57 1.46
CA LEU A 104 1.16 -11.87 0.12
C LEU A 104 2.20 -11.61 -0.98
N ARG A 105 2.94 -10.50 -0.90
CA ARG A 105 4.04 -10.19 -1.84
C ARG A 105 5.12 -11.27 -1.79
N GLU A 106 5.48 -11.74 -0.60
CA GLU A 106 6.41 -12.86 -0.41
C GLU A 106 5.87 -14.17 -1.01
N THR A 107 4.57 -14.46 -0.84
CA THR A 107 3.91 -15.62 -1.45
C THR A 107 3.97 -15.58 -2.99
N ILE A 108 3.78 -14.41 -3.60
CA ILE A 108 3.91 -14.26 -5.06
C ILE A 108 5.37 -14.41 -5.49
N ALA A 109 6.31 -13.84 -4.74
CA ALA A 109 7.74 -14.03 -4.98
C ALA A 109 8.14 -15.51 -4.91
N PHE A 110 7.57 -16.28 -3.97
CA PHE A 110 7.79 -17.72 -3.81
C PHE A 110 7.35 -18.54 -5.04
N MET A 111 6.47 -18.01 -5.90
CA MET A 111 6.11 -18.67 -7.16
C MET A 111 7.31 -18.81 -8.11
N SER A 112 8.35 -18.00 -7.96
CA SER A 112 9.62 -18.20 -8.67
C SER A 112 10.30 -19.50 -8.27
N ASP A 113 10.44 -19.76 -6.96
CA ASP A 113 11.01 -21.00 -6.42
C ASP A 113 10.19 -22.22 -6.91
N VAL A 114 8.85 -22.07 -6.96
CA VAL A 114 7.95 -23.10 -7.50
C VAL A 114 8.20 -23.31 -9.00
N TRP A 115 8.32 -22.23 -9.76
CA TRP A 115 8.60 -22.28 -11.20
C TRP A 115 9.98 -22.84 -11.51
N GLU A 116 10.98 -22.70 -10.63
CA GLU A 116 12.31 -23.26 -10.84
C GLU A 116 12.39 -24.72 -10.39
N SER A 117 11.57 -25.12 -9.42
CA SER A 117 11.47 -26.49 -8.97
C SER A 117 10.93 -27.45 -10.04
N GLU A 118 11.22 -28.75 -9.88
CA GLU A 118 10.60 -29.81 -10.68
C GLU A 118 9.10 -30.00 -10.37
N ALA A 119 8.66 -29.59 -9.17
CA ALA A 119 7.28 -29.74 -8.71
C ALA A 119 6.29 -28.89 -9.51
N LYS A 120 6.65 -27.63 -9.80
CA LYS A 120 5.77 -26.60 -10.40
C LYS A 120 4.43 -26.42 -9.67
N MET A 121 4.32 -26.93 -8.45
CA MET A 121 3.09 -26.95 -7.65
C MET A 121 3.42 -26.56 -6.21
N VAL A 122 2.52 -25.78 -5.60
CA VAL A 122 2.58 -25.36 -4.22
C VAL A 122 1.23 -25.55 -3.54
N VAL A 123 1.28 -25.93 -2.26
CA VAL A 123 0.14 -25.92 -1.36
C VAL A 123 0.36 -24.80 -0.35
N VAL A 124 -0.51 -23.80 -0.40
CA VAL A 124 -0.56 -22.73 0.59
C VAL A 124 -1.52 -23.19 1.69
N GLU A 125 -1.04 -23.34 2.92
CA GLU A 125 -1.83 -23.88 4.04
C GLU A 125 -1.68 -23.02 5.31
N ASP A 126 -2.73 -22.98 6.14
CA ASP A 126 -2.71 -22.29 7.43
C ASP A 126 -2.10 -23.19 8.51
N GLU A 127 -1.72 -22.60 9.64
CA GLU A 127 -1.10 -23.36 10.74
C GLU A 127 -2.02 -24.45 11.29
N ALA A 128 -3.33 -24.18 11.35
CA ALA A 128 -4.33 -25.15 11.80
C ALA A 128 -4.71 -26.17 10.72
N LYS A 129 -4.24 -25.99 9.47
CA LYS A 129 -4.59 -26.79 8.30
C LYS A 129 -6.11 -26.89 8.09
N SER A 130 -6.80 -25.79 8.38
CA SER A 130 -8.24 -25.62 8.18
C SER A 130 -8.59 -25.17 6.77
N ALA A 131 -7.64 -24.57 6.04
CA ALA A 131 -7.81 -24.11 4.66
C ALA A 131 -6.54 -24.32 3.84
N GLN A 132 -6.72 -24.72 2.58
CA GLN A 132 -5.62 -24.97 1.65
C GLN A 132 -5.93 -24.40 0.27
N ILE A 133 -4.92 -23.80 -0.36
CA ILE A 133 -4.95 -23.39 -1.76
C ILE A 133 -3.89 -24.20 -2.51
N VAL A 134 -4.33 -25.08 -3.39
CA VAL A 134 -3.44 -25.85 -4.27
C VAL A 134 -3.24 -25.05 -5.55
N ILE A 135 -2.00 -24.69 -5.85
CA ILE A 135 -1.65 -23.88 -7.02
C ILE A 135 -0.62 -24.62 -7.84
N ARG A 136 -0.88 -24.78 -9.14
CA ARG A 136 0.12 -25.18 -10.12
C ARG A 136 0.50 -23.98 -10.96
N VAL A 137 1.80 -23.68 -11.01
CA VAL A 137 2.36 -22.74 -11.97
C VAL A 137 2.36 -23.42 -13.34
N HIS A 138 1.54 -22.89 -14.25
CA HIS A 138 1.37 -23.42 -15.60
C HIS A 138 2.46 -22.91 -16.53
N ASP A 139 2.67 -21.60 -16.53
CA ASP A 139 3.62 -20.91 -17.39
C ASP A 139 4.06 -19.59 -16.75
N VAL A 140 5.19 -19.07 -17.19
CA VAL A 140 5.66 -17.72 -16.86
C VAL A 140 6.00 -17.00 -18.17
N VAL A 141 5.25 -15.96 -18.49
CA VAL A 141 5.35 -15.24 -19.77
C VAL A 141 5.65 -13.76 -19.57
N LYS A 142 6.17 -13.10 -20.60
CA LYS A 142 6.48 -11.67 -20.59
C LYS A 142 5.25 -10.84 -20.95
N LEU A 143 4.75 -10.00 -20.04
CA LEU A 143 3.77 -8.96 -20.39
C LEU A 143 4.46 -7.80 -21.13
N ASN A 144 5.64 -7.43 -20.66
CA ASN A 144 6.56 -6.47 -21.25
C ASN A 144 8.00 -6.87 -20.87
N SER A 145 8.99 -6.03 -21.15
CA SER A 145 10.41 -6.33 -20.86
C SER A 145 10.74 -6.50 -19.36
N ASN A 146 9.89 -6.01 -18.46
CA ASN A 146 10.15 -5.99 -17.01
C ASN A 146 9.07 -6.69 -16.18
N THR A 147 7.92 -7.05 -16.74
CA THR A 147 6.79 -7.59 -15.98
C THR A 147 6.53 -9.05 -16.34
N PRO A 148 6.88 -10.00 -15.47
CA PRO A 148 6.48 -11.40 -15.61
C PRO A 148 5.00 -11.58 -15.29
N VAL A 149 4.37 -12.53 -15.97
CA VAL A 149 3.01 -13.02 -15.67
C VAL A 149 3.14 -14.48 -15.29
N VAL A 150 2.76 -14.82 -14.07
CA VAL A 150 2.71 -16.21 -13.61
C VAL A 150 1.31 -16.75 -13.85
N VAL A 151 1.15 -17.59 -14.87
CA VAL A 151 -0.13 -18.22 -15.19
C VAL A 151 -0.33 -19.42 -14.28
N VAL A 152 -1.47 -19.49 -13.60
CA VAL A 152 -1.73 -20.51 -12.60
C VAL A 152 -3.04 -21.25 -12.82
N LEU A 153 -3.05 -22.51 -12.38
CA LEU A 153 -4.28 -23.25 -12.10
C LEU A 153 -4.38 -23.45 -10.60
N TYR A 154 -5.52 -23.12 -10.00
CA TYR A 154 -5.68 -23.21 -8.55
C TYR A 154 -6.98 -23.87 -8.12
N LYS A 155 -7.01 -24.38 -6.90
CA LYS A 155 -8.22 -24.84 -6.21
C LYS A 155 -8.11 -24.50 -4.73
N HIS A 156 -9.16 -23.88 -4.19
CA HIS A 156 -9.32 -23.65 -2.76
C HIS A 156 -10.09 -24.80 -2.12
N VAL A 157 -9.66 -25.25 -0.96
CA VAL A 157 -10.29 -26.33 -0.18
C VAL A 157 -10.36 -25.92 1.28
N LEU A 158 -11.56 -26.01 1.86
CA LEU A 158 -11.79 -25.88 3.29
C LEU A 158 -11.80 -27.29 3.91
N LEU A 159 -11.14 -27.44 5.05
CA LEU A 159 -10.94 -28.70 5.77
C LEU A 159 -11.64 -28.70 7.14
N ASP A 160 -12.46 -27.68 7.41
CA ASP A 160 -13.22 -27.52 8.65
C ASP A 160 -14.50 -28.38 8.67
N GLN A 161 -14.99 -28.76 9.85
CA GLN A 161 -15.99 -29.83 10.09
C GLN A 161 -17.45 -29.49 9.74
N ASP A 162 -17.73 -28.26 9.32
CA ASP A 162 -19.09 -27.73 9.08
C ASP A 162 -19.52 -27.76 7.59
N THR A 163 -18.70 -28.31 6.70
CA THR A 163 -19.09 -28.55 5.30
C THR A 163 -19.92 -29.83 5.27
N PRO A 164 -21.02 -29.90 4.48
CA PRO A 164 -21.82 -31.11 4.39
C PRO A 164 -20.93 -32.32 4.04
N ALA A 165 -21.00 -33.37 4.88
CA ALA A 165 -20.08 -34.52 4.97
C ALA A 165 -19.77 -35.28 3.65
N GLY A 166 -20.42 -34.93 2.53
CA GLY A 166 -20.14 -35.46 1.19
C GLY A 166 -19.16 -34.64 0.35
N GLN A 167 -19.04 -33.32 0.56
CA GLN A 167 -18.19 -32.43 -0.26
C GLN A 167 -16.73 -32.41 0.27
N GLU A 168 -16.58 -32.30 1.59
CA GLU A 168 -15.30 -32.32 2.34
C GLU A 168 -14.44 -33.55 2.03
N ARG A 169 -15.04 -34.75 2.06
CA ARG A 169 -14.30 -36.00 1.79
C ARG A 169 -13.77 -36.04 0.37
N SER A 170 -14.54 -35.57 -0.60
CA SER A 170 -14.13 -35.59 -2.01
C SER A 170 -12.98 -34.62 -2.28
N ASP A 171 -13.01 -33.40 -1.72
CA ASP A 171 -11.99 -32.40 -1.98
C ASP A 171 -10.68 -32.68 -1.23
N HIS A 172 -10.77 -33.12 0.03
CA HIS A 172 -9.59 -33.55 0.79
C HIS A 172 -8.95 -34.82 0.20
N GLU A 173 -9.75 -35.80 -0.26
CA GLU A 173 -9.22 -36.98 -0.96
C GLU A 173 -8.58 -36.60 -2.29
N ILE A 174 -9.16 -35.65 -3.05
CA ILE A 174 -8.58 -35.15 -4.30
C ILE A 174 -7.26 -34.43 -4.03
N VAL A 175 -7.19 -33.54 -3.03
CA VAL A 175 -5.96 -32.81 -2.68
C VAL A 175 -4.89 -33.74 -2.10
N SER A 176 -5.27 -34.66 -1.22
CA SER A 176 -4.35 -35.68 -0.69
C SER A 176 -3.85 -36.61 -1.81
N ALA A 177 -4.70 -37.00 -2.76
CA ALA A 177 -4.30 -37.77 -3.94
C ALA A 177 -3.43 -36.97 -4.91
N LEU A 178 -3.65 -35.65 -5.04
CA LEU A 178 -2.83 -34.73 -5.82
C LEU A 178 -1.42 -34.63 -5.24
N ILE A 179 -1.34 -34.33 -3.94
CA ILE A 179 -0.08 -34.16 -3.20
C ILE A 179 0.69 -35.48 -3.09
N SER A 180 0.02 -36.61 -2.90
CA SER A 180 0.71 -37.91 -2.77
C SER A 180 1.27 -38.44 -4.09
N LYS A 181 0.73 -38.00 -5.24
CA LYS A 181 1.16 -38.45 -6.58
C LYS A 181 2.12 -37.48 -7.27
N GLN A 182 2.30 -36.27 -6.76
CA GLN A 182 3.10 -35.22 -7.40
C GLN A 182 4.01 -34.56 -6.37
N SER A 183 5.24 -34.22 -6.77
CA SER A 183 6.07 -33.33 -5.96
C SER A 183 5.38 -31.98 -5.85
N SER A 184 5.27 -31.47 -4.62
CA SER A 184 4.67 -30.17 -4.31
C SER A 184 5.49 -29.47 -3.23
N LEU A 185 5.70 -28.17 -3.38
CA LEU A 185 6.20 -27.33 -2.30
C LEU A 185 5.05 -26.99 -1.33
N ARG A 186 5.40 -26.65 -0.10
CA ARG A 186 4.43 -26.18 0.91
C ARG A 186 4.82 -24.79 1.36
N TYR A 187 3.84 -23.92 1.47
CA TYR A 187 3.99 -22.56 1.98
C TYR A 187 2.99 -22.33 3.11
N ARG A 188 3.48 -21.85 4.26
CA ARG A 188 2.59 -21.53 5.39
C ARG A 188 2.17 -20.08 5.29
N ALA A 189 0.86 -19.84 5.33
CA ALA A 189 0.27 -18.53 5.23
C ALA A 189 -0.83 -18.34 6.27
N SER A 190 -1.02 -17.11 6.75
CA SER A 190 -2.17 -16.80 7.60
C SER A 190 -3.50 -16.94 6.83
N LEU A 191 -4.63 -17.09 7.52
CA LEU A 191 -5.94 -17.12 6.86
C LEU A 191 -6.23 -15.81 6.13
N GLN A 192 -5.80 -14.67 6.68
CA GLN A 192 -5.96 -13.36 6.07
C GLN A 192 -5.17 -13.26 4.76
N GLU A 193 -3.94 -13.76 4.74
CA GLU A 193 -3.11 -13.84 3.52
C GLU A 193 -3.72 -14.76 2.46
N GLN A 194 -4.23 -15.93 2.85
CA GLN A 194 -4.92 -16.82 1.93
C GLN A 194 -6.17 -16.18 1.31
N ARG A 195 -6.96 -15.46 2.11
CA ARG A 195 -8.12 -14.70 1.62
C ARG A 195 -7.72 -13.62 0.62
N LEU A 196 -6.61 -12.91 0.88
CA LEU A 196 -6.08 -11.93 -0.07
C LEU A 196 -5.60 -12.57 -1.36
N LEU A 197 -4.89 -13.70 -1.29
CA LEU A 197 -4.44 -14.44 -2.46
C LEU A 197 -5.62 -14.91 -3.32
N LEU A 198 -6.65 -15.49 -2.71
CA LEU A 198 -7.87 -15.91 -3.42
C LEU A 198 -8.55 -14.72 -4.09
N ARG A 199 -8.70 -13.61 -3.35
CA ARG A 199 -9.29 -12.39 -3.90
C ARG A 199 -8.52 -11.87 -5.11
N LEU A 200 -7.19 -11.88 -5.05
CA LEU A 200 -6.33 -11.49 -6.17
C LEU A 200 -6.51 -12.43 -7.37
N LEU A 201 -6.55 -13.74 -7.14
CA LEU A 201 -6.78 -14.74 -8.18
C LEU A 201 -8.16 -14.56 -8.83
N ASP A 202 -9.20 -14.30 -8.04
CA ASP A 202 -10.56 -14.05 -8.53
C ASP A 202 -10.66 -12.75 -9.34
N LEU A 203 -9.93 -11.70 -8.94
CA LEU A 203 -9.84 -10.43 -9.68
C LEU A 203 -9.19 -10.60 -11.05
N ASN A 204 -8.20 -11.49 -11.15
CA ASN A 204 -7.41 -11.70 -12.37
C ASN A 204 -8.00 -12.76 -13.31
N SER A 205 -8.71 -13.76 -12.78
CA SER A 205 -9.36 -14.81 -13.56
C SER A 205 -10.21 -14.31 -14.75
N PRO A 206 -11.11 -13.31 -14.61
CA PRO A 206 -11.92 -12.81 -15.72
C PRO A 206 -11.14 -12.00 -16.75
N ARG A 207 -9.90 -11.60 -16.44
CA ARG A 207 -9.03 -10.84 -17.35
C ARG A 207 -8.33 -11.73 -18.36
N LEU A 208 -8.28 -13.04 -18.12
CA LEU A 208 -7.78 -14.01 -19.09
C LEU A 208 -8.75 -14.16 -20.27
N SER A 209 -8.20 -14.15 -21.48
CA SER A 209 -8.94 -14.41 -22.71
C SER A 209 -9.84 -15.65 -22.56
N PRO A 210 -11.14 -15.59 -22.90
CA PRO A 210 -12.03 -16.74 -22.83
C PRO A 210 -11.58 -17.94 -23.69
N SER A 211 -10.78 -17.70 -24.75
CA SER A 211 -10.23 -18.73 -25.61
C SER A 211 -9.02 -19.45 -25.02
N TYR A 212 -8.37 -18.89 -24.00
CA TYR A 212 -7.17 -19.48 -23.41
C TYR A 212 -7.51 -20.76 -22.61
N ARG A 213 -7.08 -21.92 -23.12
CA ARG A 213 -7.32 -23.23 -22.52
C ARG A 213 -5.98 -23.88 -22.11
N PRO A 214 -5.45 -23.59 -20.90
CA PRO A 214 -4.21 -24.20 -20.45
C PRO A 214 -4.37 -25.71 -20.33
N ARG A 215 -3.31 -26.45 -20.65
CA ARG A 215 -3.29 -27.91 -20.52
C ARG A 215 -3.49 -28.31 -19.06
N ARG A 216 -4.52 -29.10 -18.79
CA ARG A 216 -4.87 -29.64 -17.46
C ARG A 216 -4.31 -31.06 -17.29
N ARG A 217 -3.85 -31.38 -16.09
CA ARG A 217 -3.57 -32.75 -15.65
C ARG A 217 -4.90 -33.46 -15.31
N ALA A 218 -4.91 -34.79 -15.27
CA ALA A 218 -6.13 -35.59 -15.03
C ALA A 218 -6.87 -35.21 -13.73
N CYS A 219 -6.11 -34.77 -12.73
CA CYS A 219 -6.56 -34.35 -11.41
C CYS A 219 -6.99 -32.86 -11.31
N GLU A 220 -6.92 -32.12 -12.42
CA GLU A 220 -7.15 -30.66 -12.45
C GLU A 220 -8.48 -30.27 -13.10
N GLY A 221 -9.43 -31.21 -13.22
CA GLY A 221 -10.73 -30.97 -13.87
C GLY A 221 -11.49 -29.78 -13.29
N HIS A 222 -11.37 -29.56 -11.98
CA HIS A 222 -12.07 -28.48 -11.24
C HIS A 222 -11.18 -27.30 -10.86
N HIS A 223 -9.94 -27.23 -11.34
CA HIS A 223 -9.09 -26.07 -11.01
C HIS A 223 -9.57 -24.82 -11.76
N GLU A 224 -9.55 -23.69 -11.10
CA GLU A 224 -9.77 -22.40 -11.75
C GLU A 224 -8.48 -21.93 -12.43
N ARG A 225 -8.62 -21.01 -13.40
CA ARG A 225 -7.49 -20.43 -14.13
C ARG A 225 -7.37 -18.98 -13.74
N SER A 226 -6.15 -18.53 -13.45
CA SER A 226 -5.87 -17.13 -13.17
C SER A 226 -4.41 -16.83 -13.49
N PHE A 227 -3.96 -15.63 -13.18
CA PHE A 227 -2.57 -15.24 -13.24
C PHE A 227 -2.21 -14.33 -12.08
N LEU A 228 -0.92 -14.29 -11.77
CA LEU A 228 -0.35 -13.39 -10.78
C LEU A 228 0.63 -12.45 -11.48
N LEU A 229 0.56 -11.18 -11.08
CA LEU A 229 1.53 -10.14 -11.42
C LEU A 229 2.36 -9.83 -10.18
N PRO A 230 3.57 -9.26 -10.36
CA PRO A 230 4.30 -8.64 -9.25
C PRO A 230 3.41 -7.66 -8.51
N LEU A 231 3.50 -7.68 -7.18
CA LEU A 231 2.78 -6.75 -6.32
C LEU A 231 3.74 -5.72 -5.74
N HIS A 232 3.37 -4.46 -5.91
CA HIS A 232 4.08 -3.30 -5.40
C HIS A 232 3.27 -2.63 -4.28
N PRO A 233 3.92 -1.92 -3.36
CA PRO A 233 3.21 -0.97 -2.51
C PRO A 233 2.38 -0.02 -3.37
N LEU A 234 1.25 0.42 -2.83
CA LEU A 234 0.42 1.39 -3.52
C LEU A 234 1.20 2.68 -3.78
N SER A 235 1.03 3.24 -4.97
CA SER A 235 1.50 4.59 -5.22
C SER A 235 0.80 5.55 -4.27
N ILE A 236 1.47 6.66 -3.97
CA ILE A 236 0.86 7.65 -3.08
C ILE A 236 -0.41 8.27 -3.70
N GLY A 237 -0.46 8.36 -5.04
CA GLY A 237 -1.67 8.76 -5.76
C GLY A 237 -2.84 7.82 -5.48
N ASP A 238 -2.59 6.52 -5.50
CA ASP A 238 -3.59 5.48 -5.22
C ASP A 238 -4.01 5.49 -3.76
N VAL A 239 -3.08 5.57 -2.81
CA VAL A 239 -3.39 5.70 -1.38
C VAL A 239 -4.30 6.90 -1.16
N ASN A 240 -3.94 8.07 -1.68
CA ASN A 240 -4.75 9.27 -1.54
C ASN A 240 -6.11 9.15 -2.22
N HIS A 241 -6.20 8.47 -3.36
CA HIS A 241 -7.47 8.26 -4.05
C HIS A 241 -8.38 7.29 -3.28
N LEU A 242 -7.82 6.21 -2.75
CA LEU A 242 -8.54 5.15 -2.05
C LEU A 242 -8.92 5.54 -0.62
N SER A 243 -8.10 6.35 0.06
CA SER A 243 -8.40 6.91 1.38
C SER A 243 -9.37 8.08 1.35
N ARG A 244 -9.72 8.60 0.16
CA ARG A 244 -10.75 9.63 0.06
C ARG A 244 -12.12 9.04 0.37
N GLU A 245 -12.77 9.64 1.36
CA GLU A 245 -14.18 9.44 1.62
C GLU A 245 -14.95 10.69 1.15
N PRO A 246 -15.47 10.70 -0.09
CA PRO A 246 -16.27 11.82 -0.54
C PRO A 246 -17.58 11.83 0.23
N GLY A 247 -17.75 12.78 1.15
CA GLY A 247 -19.02 12.98 1.84
C GLY A 247 -18.93 13.33 3.33
N CYS A 248 -20.08 13.26 3.98
CA CYS A 248 -20.24 13.56 5.39
C CYS A 248 -19.74 12.38 6.23
N PRO A 249 -18.75 12.53 7.13
CA PRO A 249 -18.17 11.42 7.89
C PRO A 249 -19.19 10.74 8.82
N ARG A 250 -20.30 11.43 9.15
CA ARG A 250 -21.33 10.91 10.06
C ARG A 250 -22.50 10.21 9.38
N CYS A 251 -22.91 10.67 8.20
CA CYS A 251 -24.08 10.10 7.50
C CYS A 251 -23.75 9.50 6.13
N GLY A 252 -22.54 9.67 5.62
CA GLY A 252 -22.11 9.14 4.31
C GLY A 252 -22.70 9.89 3.12
N ASP A 253 -23.43 10.98 3.34
CA ASP A 253 -24.02 11.76 2.24
C ASP A 253 -22.90 12.40 1.39
N ARG A 254 -22.91 12.07 0.10
CA ARG A 254 -21.91 12.50 -0.88
C ARG A 254 -22.06 13.98 -1.27
N ASN A 255 -23.20 14.60 -0.99
CA ASN A 255 -23.43 16.04 -1.19
C ASN A 255 -22.96 16.88 0.01
N ALA A 256 -21.83 16.50 0.60
CA ALA A 256 -21.29 17.21 1.75
C ALA A 256 -20.65 18.55 1.33
N LYS A 257 -20.93 19.58 2.11
CA LYS A 257 -20.30 20.90 2.00
C LYS A 257 -19.08 20.96 2.91
N THR A 258 -18.03 21.65 2.49
CA THR A 258 -16.86 21.90 3.34
C THR A 258 -17.23 22.83 4.49
N CYS A 259 -16.56 22.65 5.63
CA CYS A 259 -16.68 23.50 6.79
C CYS A 259 -16.12 24.87 6.45
N THR A 260 -16.93 25.92 6.61
CA THR A 260 -16.56 27.29 6.25
C THR A 260 -15.40 27.89 7.07
N PHE A 261 -15.01 27.26 8.18
CA PHE A 261 -13.94 27.75 9.05
C PHE A 261 -12.59 27.12 8.74
N CYS A 262 -12.52 25.80 8.59
CA CYS A 262 -11.26 25.10 8.34
C CYS A 262 -11.06 24.66 6.89
N ASP A 263 -12.11 24.70 6.06
CA ASP A 263 -12.16 24.21 4.68
C ASP A 263 -11.67 22.76 4.49
N TYR A 264 -11.67 21.99 5.59
CA TYR A 264 -11.19 20.61 5.63
C TYR A 264 -12.33 19.62 5.88
N GLY A 265 -13.10 19.80 6.97
CA GLY A 265 -14.18 18.88 7.31
C GLY A 265 -15.35 18.98 6.32
N GLN A 266 -15.92 17.85 5.90
CA GLN A 266 -17.07 17.81 4.98
C GLN A 266 -18.33 17.37 5.73
N TYR A 267 -19.46 18.06 5.61
CA TYR A 267 -20.72 17.66 6.25
C TYR A 267 -21.94 17.90 5.33
N CYS A 268 -22.97 17.06 5.43
CA CYS A 268 -24.18 17.15 4.59
C CYS A 268 -24.91 18.50 4.65
N SER A 269 -24.70 19.29 5.72
CA SER A 269 -25.00 20.74 5.73
C SER A 269 -24.33 21.48 6.90
N PRO A 270 -24.06 22.79 6.75
CA PRO A 270 -23.67 23.66 7.86
C PRO A 270 -24.79 23.73 8.89
N GLY A 271 -24.49 23.41 10.16
CA GLY A 271 -25.46 23.43 11.25
C GLY A 271 -26.34 22.18 11.39
N ALA A 272 -26.17 21.15 10.55
CA ALA A 272 -26.89 19.89 10.72
C ALA A 272 -26.52 19.14 12.00
N ILE A 273 -27.38 18.19 12.37
CA ILE A 273 -27.12 17.16 13.39
C ILE A 273 -25.72 16.60 13.20
N CYS A 274 -25.33 16.28 11.95
CA CYS A 274 -24.04 15.67 11.63
C CYS A 274 -22.84 16.49 12.09
N GLN A 275 -22.73 17.76 11.67
CA GLN A 275 -21.67 18.65 12.13
C GLN A 275 -21.74 18.91 13.64
N SER A 276 -22.96 19.00 14.20
CA SER A 276 -23.16 19.28 15.62
C SER A 276 -22.76 18.13 16.54
N GLY A 277 -22.94 16.87 16.12
CA GLY A 277 -22.51 15.71 16.90
C GLY A 277 -21.06 15.29 16.66
N GLU A 278 -20.46 15.68 15.54
CA GLU A 278 -19.00 15.61 15.32
C GLU A 278 -18.28 16.85 15.88
N LYS A 279 -18.99 17.79 16.50
CA LYS A 279 -18.44 19.10 16.90
C LYS A 279 -17.24 18.97 17.85
N ALA A 280 -17.22 17.99 18.74
CA ALA A 280 -16.10 17.77 19.65
C ALA A 280 -14.83 17.29 18.90
N PRO A 281 -14.83 16.14 18.20
CA PRO A 281 -13.67 15.68 17.42
C PRO A 281 -13.30 16.65 16.28
N HIS A 282 -14.28 17.26 15.61
CA HIS A 282 -14.05 18.26 14.57
C HIS A 282 -13.32 19.50 15.10
N LYS A 283 -13.70 19.99 16.29
CA LYS A 283 -13.07 21.17 16.89
C LYS A 283 -11.58 20.98 17.13
N LEU A 284 -11.13 19.74 17.39
CA LEU A 284 -9.73 19.43 17.69
C LEU A 284 -8.81 19.80 16.51
N PHE A 285 -9.27 19.62 15.27
CA PHE A 285 -8.52 20.06 14.08
C PHE A 285 -9.02 21.39 13.50
N CYS A 286 -10.32 21.67 13.59
CA CYS A 286 -10.91 22.88 13.01
C CYS A 286 -10.40 24.16 13.68
N ARG A 287 -10.22 24.16 15.01
CA ARG A 287 -9.75 25.34 15.74
C ARG A 287 -8.30 25.71 15.38
N PRO A 288 -7.32 24.78 15.39
CA PRO A 288 -5.98 25.06 14.88
C PRO A 288 -6.00 25.64 13.47
N VAL A 289 -6.76 25.03 12.56
CA VAL A 289 -6.74 25.41 11.15
C VAL A 289 -7.40 26.78 10.90
N ALA A 290 -8.50 27.06 11.61
CA ALA A 290 -9.27 28.29 11.41
C ALA A 290 -8.72 29.50 12.17
N PHE A 291 -8.08 29.29 13.32
CA PHE A 291 -7.69 30.37 14.23
C PHE A 291 -6.21 30.34 14.64
N GLY A 292 -5.43 29.39 14.13
CA GLY A 292 -3.99 29.36 14.34
C GLY A 292 -3.27 30.51 13.64
N THR A 293 -2.10 30.85 14.16
CA THR A 293 -1.16 31.77 13.56
C THR A 293 -0.39 31.04 12.46
N TRP A 294 -0.62 31.46 11.22
CA TRP A 294 0.07 30.91 10.05
C TRP A 294 1.25 31.80 9.67
N GLN A 295 2.44 31.22 9.64
CA GLN A 295 3.65 31.90 9.15
C GLN A 295 4.11 31.26 7.84
N ILE A 296 4.51 32.08 6.88
CA ILE A 296 4.98 31.62 5.58
C ILE A 296 6.49 31.44 5.65
N PHE A 297 6.94 30.22 5.36
CA PHE A 297 8.35 29.86 5.27
C PHE A 297 8.68 29.57 3.82
N THR A 298 9.85 30.05 3.38
CA THR A 298 10.39 29.74 2.06
C THR A 298 11.41 28.62 2.20
N PHE A 299 11.27 27.61 1.35
CA PHE A 299 12.12 26.44 1.32
C PHE A 299 12.97 26.47 0.06
N HIS A 300 14.04 25.69 0.09
CA HIS A 300 15.00 25.63 -0.97
C HIS A 300 15.21 24.19 -1.40
N GLN A 301 15.76 24.04 -2.61
CA GLN A 301 16.24 22.76 -3.08
C GLN A 301 17.29 22.20 -2.13
N LEU A 302 17.35 20.86 -2.01
CA LEU A 302 18.43 20.19 -1.33
C LEU A 302 19.78 20.61 -1.98
N PRO A 303 20.70 21.27 -1.26
CA PRO A 303 22.03 21.52 -1.76
C PRO A 303 22.73 20.18 -1.93
N VAL A 304 23.45 20.04 -3.05
CA VAL A 304 24.30 18.88 -3.36
C VAL A 304 25.47 18.84 -2.38
N LEU A 305 25.23 18.42 -1.16
CA LEU A 305 26.27 18.12 -0.17
C LEU A 305 26.06 16.67 0.24
N GLY A 306 27.12 15.86 0.08
CA GLY A 306 27.18 14.40 0.25
C GLY A 306 26.91 13.86 1.66
N LEU A 307 26.02 14.52 2.41
CA LEU A 307 25.37 14.04 3.61
C LEU A 307 23.88 13.94 3.32
N SER A 308 23.50 13.01 2.45
CA SER A 308 22.11 12.75 2.11
C SER A 308 21.41 12.08 3.28
N TYR A 309 20.38 12.75 3.79
CA TYR A 309 19.32 12.11 4.55
C TYR A 309 18.62 11.13 3.61
N LEU A 310 18.81 9.83 3.82
CA LEU A 310 18.08 8.78 3.12
C LEU A 310 16.58 8.93 3.44
N SER A 311 15.86 9.62 2.55
CA SER A 311 14.41 9.64 2.57
C SER A 311 13.91 8.45 1.78
N VAL A 312 13.68 7.34 2.48
CA VAL A 312 13.02 6.18 1.90
C VAL A 312 11.56 6.25 2.31
N SER A 313 10.66 6.53 1.37
CA SER A 313 9.23 6.31 1.61
C SER A 313 8.98 4.80 1.63
N ALA A 314 8.21 4.33 2.61
CA ALA A 314 7.76 2.94 2.72
C ALA A 314 7.07 2.43 1.45
N LEU A 315 6.53 3.36 0.65
CA LEU A 315 5.68 3.10 -0.50
C LEU A 315 6.40 3.20 -1.86
N THR A 316 7.67 3.62 -1.89
CA THR A 316 8.45 3.64 -3.12
C THR A 316 8.98 2.24 -3.44
N ALA A 317 8.45 1.63 -4.50
CA ALA A 317 9.04 0.44 -5.09
C ALA A 317 10.36 0.80 -5.79
N ILE A 318 11.34 -0.10 -5.71
CA ILE A 318 12.54 -0.04 -6.54
C ILE A 318 12.16 -0.54 -7.94
N ASP A 319 12.08 0.36 -8.92
CA ASP A 319 12.08 -0.05 -10.32
C ASP A 319 13.47 -0.58 -10.68
N ASP A 320 13.52 -1.68 -11.44
CA ASP A 320 14.74 -2.35 -11.93
C ASP A 320 15.51 -1.55 -13.00
N GLU A 321 15.04 -0.37 -13.39
CA GLU A 321 15.97 0.70 -13.76
C GLU A 321 16.64 1.08 -12.44
N ALA A 322 17.62 0.27 -12.03
CA ALA A 322 18.46 0.53 -10.88
C ALA A 322 18.93 1.97 -11.02
N ILE A 323 18.25 2.89 -10.35
CA ILE A 323 18.77 4.18 -9.95
C ILE A 323 20.05 3.73 -9.24
N PRO A 324 21.24 3.90 -9.87
CA PRO A 324 22.48 3.47 -9.27
C PRO A 324 22.49 3.99 -7.84
N PHE A 325 23.19 3.33 -6.92
CA PHE A 325 23.30 3.86 -5.56
C PHE A 325 23.66 5.36 -5.59
N ASP A 326 24.50 5.77 -6.56
CA ASP A 326 24.84 7.15 -6.93
C ASP A 326 23.69 8.07 -7.41
N ASP A 327 22.61 7.55 -7.99
CA ASP A 327 21.41 8.31 -8.40
C ASP A 327 20.42 8.52 -7.25
N TYR A 328 20.50 7.75 -6.15
CA TYR A 328 19.88 8.18 -4.87
C TYR A 328 20.63 9.38 -4.28
N PHE A 329 21.89 9.59 -4.66
CA PHE A 329 22.68 10.79 -4.36
C PHE A 329 22.62 11.83 -5.48
N LYS A 330 21.91 11.57 -6.60
CA LYS A 330 21.62 12.63 -7.55
C LYS A 330 20.59 13.56 -6.92
N PRO A 331 20.82 14.88 -6.98
CA PRO A 331 19.86 15.85 -6.46
C PRO A 331 18.50 15.56 -7.08
N THR A 332 17.53 15.18 -6.25
CA THR A 332 16.14 15.11 -6.68
C THR A 332 15.81 16.46 -7.30
N THR A 333 15.30 16.37 -8.52
CA THR A 333 14.94 17.40 -9.51
C THR A 333 14.80 18.83 -8.97
N GLN A 334 15.28 19.81 -9.75
CA GLN A 334 15.02 21.26 -9.55
C GLN A 334 13.52 21.65 -9.52
N GLU A 335 12.63 20.66 -9.62
CA GLU A 335 11.20 20.83 -9.63
C GLU A 335 10.66 20.87 -8.19
N PRO A 336 9.69 21.74 -7.91
CA PRO A 336 9.07 21.78 -6.60
C PRO A 336 8.34 20.46 -6.29
N PRO A 337 8.22 20.09 -5.00
CA PRO A 337 7.45 18.90 -4.62
C PRO A 337 6.03 18.92 -5.20
N SER A 338 5.37 17.76 -5.30
CA SER A 338 4.02 17.66 -5.86
C SER A 338 2.96 18.37 -4.99
N ASN A 339 1.95 19.04 -5.59
CA ASN A 339 0.87 19.70 -4.84
C ASN A 339 -0.39 18.82 -4.74
N ILE A 340 -0.30 17.67 -4.09
CA ILE A 340 -1.43 16.73 -3.98
C ILE A 340 -2.56 17.24 -3.06
N TYR A 341 -2.25 18.17 -2.15
CA TYR A 341 -3.20 18.75 -1.21
C TYR A 341 -3.93 19.97 -1.80
N SER A 342 -3.43 20.54 -2.89
CA SER A 342 -3.89 21.82 -3.45
C SER A 342 -3.80 22.91 -2.38
N ASP A 343 -4.84 23.72 -2.19
CA ASP A 343 -4.89 24.78 -1.19
C ASP A 343 -5.29 24.28 0.21
N ARG A 344 -5.55 22.97 0.36
CA ARG A 344 -6.07 22.41 1.62
C ARG A 344 -4.96 22.25 2.65
N PRO A 345 -5.25 22.56 3.94
CA PRO A 345 -4.34 22.23 5.02
C PRO A 345 -4.18 20.73 5.19
N PHE A 346 -2.94 20.30 5.42
CA PHE A 346 -2.54 18.93 5.70
C PHE A 346 -1.58 18.89 6.88
N MET A 347 -1.32 17.71 7.43
CA MET A 347 -0.38 17.55 8.52
C MET A 347 0.99 17.17 7.97
N ALA A 348 2.05 17.79 8.49
CA ALA A 348 3.42 17.50 8.14
C ALA A 348 4.28 17.31 9.40
N ARG A 349 5.26 16.41 9.31
CA ARG A 349 6.38 16.30 10.23
C ARG A 349 7.40 17.38 9.88
N ILE A 350 7.86 18.07 10.90
CA ILE A 350 8.96 19.02 10.81
C ILE A 350 10.08 18.46 11.65
N GLU A 351 11.23 18.19 11.03
CA GLU A 351 12.42 17.65 11.70
C GLU A 351 13.57 18.63 11.57
N GLY A 352 14.24 18.93 12.67
CA GLY A 352 15.36 19.87 12.70
C GLY A 352 16.61 19.24 13.29
N ASN A 353 17.75 19.65 12.77
CA ASN A 353 19.07 19.34 13.35
C ASN A 353 19.82 20.66 13.61
N SER A 354 21.16 20.66 13.62
CA SER A 354 21.96 21.89 13.84
C SER A 354 22.19 22.75 12.59
N VAL A 355 21.89 22.21 11.40
CA VAL A 355 22.21 22.77 10.09
C VAL A 355 21.00 22.97 9.17
N SER A 356 19.94 22.17 9.32
CA SER A 356 18.78 22.15 8.44
C SER A 356 17.48 21.78 9.16
N VAL A 357 16.36 22.21 8.58
CA VAL A 357 15.01 21.75 8.88
C VAL A 357 14.43 21.09 7.64
N ARG A 358 13.75 19.97 7.85
CA ARG A 358 13.02 19.20 6.84
C ARG A 358 11.53 19.20 7.18
N VAL A 359 10.67 19.40 6.19
CA VAL A 359 9.21 19.36 6.33
C VAL A 359 8.63 18.38 5.33
N TYR A 360 7.95 17.35 5.82
CA TYR A 360 7.34 16.32 4.97
C TYR A 360 6.04 15.78 5.56
N ASP A 361 5.11 15.39 4.70
CA ASP A 361 3.90 14.68 5.10
C ASP A 361 4.19 13.18 5.33
N ARG A 362 3.22 12.45 5.90
CA ARG A 362 3.35 11.02 6.20
C ARG A 362 3.87 10.19 5.02
N LEU A 363 3.36 10.49 3.83
CA LEU A 363 3.64 9.70 2.63
C LEU A 363 4.86 10.22 1.87
N ILE A 364 5.49 11.30 2.36
CA ILE A 364 6.64 11.99 1.75
C ILE A 364 6.32 12.43 0.32
N THR A 365 5.12 12.96 0.11
CA THR A 365 4.65 13.58 -1.16
C THR A 365 5.13 15.00 -1.32
N CYS A 366 5.34 15.65 -0.18
CA CYS A 366 5.99 16.92 -0.06
C CYS A 366 7.25 16.72 0.78
N ASP A 367 8.38 17.21 0.28
CA ASP A 367 9.65 17.12 0.98
C ASP A 367 10.41 18.43 0.79
N PHE A 368 10.40 19.24 1.84
CA PHE A 368 10.89 20.60 1.81
C PHE A 368 12.05 20.77 2.77
N TYR A 369 13.09 21.48 2.32
CA TYR A 369 14.30 21.71 3.11
C TYR A 369 14.56 23.20 3.30
N MET A 370 15.03 23.55 4.49
CA MET A 370 15.49 24.88 4.84
C MET A 370 16.84 24.75 5.53
N PHE A 371 17.86 25.43 5.01
CA PHE A 371 19.20 25.42 5.59
C PHE A 371 19.46 26.71 6.36
N ARG A 372 20.15 26.57 7.49
CA ARG A 372 20.45 27.68 8.39
C ARG A 372 21.33 28.75 7.73
N ASP A 373 22.21 28.36 6.83
CA ASP A 373 23.12 29.27 6.12
C ASP A 373 22.41 30.10 5.03
N GLN A 374 21.32 29.58 4.46
CA GLN A 374 20.50 30.26 3.45
C GLN A 374 19.55 31.29 4.07
N ASP A 375 18.85 30.92 5.15
CA ASP A 375 17.95 31.82 5.87
C ASP A 375 17.97 31.51 7.38
N ALA A 376 19.01 32.01 8.05
CA ALA A 376 19.21 31.80 9.48
C ALA A 376 18.05 32.31 10.33
N LYS A 377 17.35 33.35 9.89
CA LYS A 377 16.25 33.95 10.65
C LYS A 377 15.02 33.05 10.57
N SER A 378 14.57 32.72 9.36
CA SER A 378 13.41 31.84 9.17
C SER A 378 13.66 30.45 9.76
N TYR A 379 14.89 29.95 9.65
CA TYR A 379 15.33 28.71 10.31
C TYR A 379 15.11 28.78 11.82
N MET A 380 15.62 29.83 12.47
CA MET A 380 15.49 29.99 13.92
C MET A 380 14.04 30.21 14.34
N ASP A 381 13.25 30.94 13.56
CA ASP A 381 11.84 31.20 13.84
C ASP A 381 11.02 29.90 13.71
N LEU A 382 11.31 29.06 12.71
CA LEU A 382 10.71 27.74 12.55
C LEU A 382 11.09 26.80 13.70
N CYS A 383 12.38 26.70 14.08
CA CYS A 383 12.82 25.90 15.23
C CYS A 383 12.15 26.34 16.55
N LYS A 384 12.01 27.66 16.77
CA LYS A 384 11.32 28.20 17.95
C LYS A 384 9.82 27.85 17.95
N ALA A 385 9.14 28.10 16.84
CA ALA A 385 7.71 27.81 16.65
C ALA A 385 7.37 26.33 16.86
N THR A 386 8.29 25.46 16.45
CA THR A 386 8.11 24.02 16.51
C THR A 386 8.43 23.42 17.88
N GLY A 387 8.98 24.22 18.80
CA GLY A 387 9.41 23.76 20.12
C GLY A 387 10.67 22.91 20.07
N MET A 388 11.47 23.01 19.00
CA MET A 388 12.75 22.31 18.85
C MET A 388 13.83 22.93 19.77
N GLY A 389 13.70 22.67 21.07
CA GLY A 389 14.73 22.86 22.10
C GLY A 389 15.24 21.51 22.63
N TRP A 390 16.45 21.49 23.23
CA TRP A 390 17.35 20.32 23.39
C TRP A 390 16.71 19.01 23.88
N GLN A 391 16.15 18.30 22.90
CA GLN A 391 15.89 16.87 22.61
C GLN A 391 14.64 16.72 21.71
N GLY A 392 13.95 17.83 21.39
CA GLY A 392 12.92 17.96 20.36
C GLY A 392 13.46 17.96 18.93
N MET A 393 13.75 16.77 18.41
CA MET A 393 14.27 16.56 17.05
C MET A 393 13.20 16.70 15.96
N TRP A 394 11.90 16.59 16.31
CA TRP A 394 10.80 16.69 15.36
C TRP A 394 9.47 17.08 16.03
N CYS A 395 8.49 17.49 15.22
CA CYS A 395 7.10 17.72 15.66
C CYS A 395 6.12 17.61 14.47
N TYR A 396 4.83 17.47 14.75
CA TYR A 396 3.78 17.58 13.73
C TYR A 396 3.12 18.96 13.72
N ARG A 397 2.85 19.50 12.53
CA ARG A 397 2.15 20.78 12.34
C ARG A 397 1.17 20.73 11.18
N TRP A 398 0.16 21.58 11.24
CA TRP A 398 -0.69 21.89 10.10
C TRP A 398 0.06 22.80 9.13
N VAL A 399 -0.02 22.46 7.85
CA VAL A 399 0.70 23.10 6.76
C VAL A 399 -0.26 23.34 5.59
N LYS A 400 -0.10 24.46 4.89
CA LYS A 400 -0.76 24.76 3.61
C LYS A 400 0.30 25.13 2.59
N ARG A 401 0.13 24.68 1.35
CA ARG A 401 0.97 25.17 0.26
C ARG A 401 0.50 26.56 -0.16
N VAL A 402 1.45 27.48 -0.28
CA VAL A 402 1.20 28.87 -0.73
C VAL A 402 1.75 29.09 -2.12
N SER A 403 2.91 28.49 -2.41
CA SER A 403 3.52 28.47 -3.74
C SER A 403 4.39 27.23 -3.87
N ASP A 404 5.14 27.12 -4.96
CA ASP A 404 5.98 25.96 -5.24
C ASP A 404 7.04 25.67 -4.18
N TRP A 405 7.57 26.72 -3.55
CA TRP A 405 8.61 26.61 -2.53
C TRP A 405 8.22 27.27 -1.21
N GLN A 406 6.92 27.54 -1.00
CA GLN A 406 6.46 28.19 0.21
C GLN A 406 5.33 27.42 0.87
N LEU A 407 5.52 27.22 2.17
CA LEU A 407 4.51 26.63 3.04
C LEU A 407 4.10 27.64 4.10
N ALA A 408 2.80 27.78 4.28
CA ALA A 408 2.26 28.38 5.49
C ALA A 408 2.17 27.29 6.56
N ILE A 409 2.84 27.50 7.69
CA ILE A 409 2.88 26.55 8.81
C ILE A 409 2.17 27.19 10.00
N CYS A 410 1.26 26.45 10.63
CA CYS A 410 0.61 26.86 11.87
C CYS A 410 1.61 26.72 13.03
N VAL A 411 2.03 27.84 13.64
CA VAL A 411 3.18 27.85 14.57
C VAL A 411 2.81 27.79 16.05
N ASP A 412 1.57 28.12 16.39
CA ASP A 412 1.11 28.37 17.77
C ASP A 412 0.12 27.32 18.30
N VAL A 413 -0.37 26.42 17.44
CA VAL A 413 -1.29 25.36 17.82
C VAL A 413 -0.71 23.99 17.48
N LEU A 414 -0.46 23.19 18.52
CA LEU A 414 -0.07 21.79 18.40
C LEU A 414 -1.28 20.92 18.01
N PRO A 415 -1.10 19.89 17.18
CA PRO A 415 -2.11 18.83 17.09
C PRO A 415 -2.27 18.16 18.47
N GLU A 416 -3.50 17.91 18.89
CA GLU A 416 -3.80 17.29 20.20
C GLU A 416 -3.39 15.81 20.27
N MET A 417 -3.21 15.15 19.13
CA MET A 417 -2.68 13.79 19.04
C MET A 417 -1.54 13.78 18.02
N ASP A 418 -0.41 13.19 18.40
CA ASP A 418 0.59 12.77 17.43
C ASP A 418 -0.05 11.68 16.56
N PRO A 419 -0.13 11.87 15.24
CA PRO A 419 -0.65 10.84 14.38
C PRO A 419 0.28 9.61 14.45
N SER A 420 -0.31 8.41 14.38
CA SER A 420 0.39 7.13 14.43
C SER A 420 1.10 6.84 13.10
N TRP A 421 2.04 7.70 12.73
CA TRP A 421 2.85 7.61 11.51
C TRP A 421 4.01 6.66 11.67
#